data_AF-A0AAW0ELY1-F1
#
_entry.id   AF-A0AAW0ELY1-F1
#
_cell.length_a   1.000
_cell.length_b   1.000
_cell.length_c   1.000
_cell.angle_alpha   90.00
_cell.angle_beta   90.00
_cell.angle_gamma   90.00
#
_symmetry.space_group_name_H-M   'P 1'
#
loop_
_entity.id
_entity.type
_entity.pdbx_description
1 polymer ?
#
loop_
_entity_poly.entity_id
_entity_poly.type
_entity_poly.pdbx_seq_one_letter_code
_entity_poly.pdbx_strand_id
1 'polypeptide(L)'
;MAPKKNAAKKKETKRKELTEEDMLRLGMTPEDIQRIMEERGKSSEDKQAEQAREEAQRREAEIRQRQQRDHQKQTDDLVADEVAARAAVRYSEDQEWTQMESDELAPTKVKIMRQVAVLEAQRRAEETRRRQAEELAAYQAKLQSMTEEQRAAFLVEERDKEKKRTEDIVASEEKRMERERRREARRQARKERLRNNENADDLVSSDEDEAKVKDGKKKGKEAAIDELEFNLHEKYL
;
A
#
# COMPACT_ATOMS: atom_id res chain seq x y z
N MET A 1 30.78 -61.74 45.41
CA MET A 1 32.19 -61.33 45.58
C MET A 1 32.21 -59.87 46.02
N ALA A 2 32.77 -59.57 47.18
CA ALA A 2 32.82 -58.24 47.76
C ALA A 2 34.17 -57.56 47.46
N PRO A 3 34.22 -56.28 47.07
CA PRO A 3 35.49 -55.59 46.87
C PRO A 3 36.20 -55.39 48.22
N LYS A 4 37.46 -55.84 48.26
CA LYS A 4 38.35 -55.78 49.42
C LYS A 4 38.58 -54.34 49.87
N LYS A 5 38.31 -54.10 51.16
CA LYS A 5 38.64 -52.89 51.92
C LYS A 5 40.16 -52.62 51.89
N ASN A 6 40.59 -51.61 51.15
CA ASN A 6 41.84 -50.91 51.42
C ASN A 6 41.50 -49.62 52.20
N ALA A 7 41.28 -49.78 53.50
CA ALA A 7 41.23 -48.65 54.43
C ALA A 7 42.67 -48.12 54.64
N ALA A 8 43.16 -47.31 53.72
CA ALA A 8 44.32 -46.47 53.96
C ALA A 8 43.90 -45.37 54.95
N LYS A 9 44.07 -45.64 56.26
CA LYS A 9 43.98 -44.62 57.31
C LYS A 9 45.09 -43.59 57.07
N LYS A 10 44.81 -42.57 56.25
CA LYS A 10 45.59 -41.33 56.23
C LYS A 10 45.37 -40.69 57.60
N LYS A 11 46.42 -40.64 58.42
CA LYS A 11 46.45 -39.78 59.62
C LYS A 11 46.22 -38.36 59.10
N GLU A 12 45.09 -37.76 59.44
CA GLU A 12 44.90 -36.32 59.30
C GLU A 12 45.88 -35.64 60.25
N THR A 13 47.08 -35.36 59.75
CA THR A 13 47.93 -34.35 60.35
C THR A 13 47.17 -33.04 60.21
N LYS A 14 46.60 -32.51 61.31
CA LYS A 14 46.12 -31.12 61.36
C LYS A 14 47.25 -30.25 60.83
N ARG A 15 47.11 -29.75 59.60
CA ARG A 15 48.06 -28.82 59.01
C ARG A 15 48.06 -27.60 59.92
N LYS A 16 49.23 -27.23 60.44
CA LYS A 16 49.36 -25.98 61.21
C LYS A 16 48.99 -24.85 60.25
N GLU A 17 47.94 -24.13 60.59
CA GLU A 17 47.51 -22.96 59.84
C GLU A 17 48.59 -21.87 60.01
N LEU A 18 48.95 -21.18 58.92
CA LEU A 18 49.97 -20.14 58.96
C LEU A 18 49.53 -19.01 59.90
N THR A 19 50.48 -18.50 60.68
CA THR A 19 50.27 -17.31 61.51
C THR A 19 50.45 -16.04 60.68
N GLU A 20 49.98 -14.91 61.19
CA GLU A 20 50.15 -13.59 60.56
C GLU A 20 51.63 -13.31 60.26
N GLU A 21 52.52 -13.60 61.22
CA GLU A 21 53.96 -13.47 61.04
C GLU A 21 54.54 -14.38 59.95
N ASP A 22 54.02 -15.60 59.81
CA ASP A 22 54.50 -16.55 58.80
C ASP A 22 54.08 -16.13 57.39
N MET A 23 52.86 -15.60 57.23
CA MET A 23 52.38 -15.06 55.95
C MET A 23 53.15 -13.79 55.56
N LEU A 24 53.50 -12.95 56.55
CA LEU A 24 54.31 -11.76 56.34
C LEU A 24 55.76 -12.11 55.95
N ARG A 25 56.35 -13.15 56.56
CA ARG A 25 57.67 -13.70 56.17
C ARG A 25 57.67 -14.33 54.78
N LEU A 26 56.54 -14.83 54.30
CA LEU A 26 56.36 -15.33 52.93
C LEU A 26 56.13 -14.22 51.90
N GLY A 27 56.11 -12.95 52.32
CA GLY A 27 55.97 -11.79 51.45
C GLY A 27 54.54 -11.49 51.01
N MET A 28 53.51 -12.00 51.71
CA MET A 28 52.13 -11.60 51.47
C MET A 28 51.90 -10.14 51.89
N THR A 29 51.02 -9.45 51.16
CA THR A 29 50.69 -8.04 51.48
C THR A 29 49.86 -7.98 52.77
N PRO A 30 49.97 -6.90 53.56
CA PRO A 30 49.16 -6.73 54.77
C PRO A 30 47.65 -6.78 54.51
N GLU A 31 47.19 -6.28 53.37
CA GLU A 31 45.77 -6.30 52.96
C GLU A 31 45.28 -7.73 52.69
N ASP A 32 46.09 -8.54 52.02
CA ASP A 32 45.76 -9.95 51.75
C ASP A 32 45.80 -10.79 53.04
N ILE A 33 46.75 -10.50 53.93
CA ILE A 33 46.85 -11.15 55.25
C ILE A 33 45.60 -10.84 56.09
N GLN A 34 45.16 -9.57 56.12
CA GLN A 34 43.92 -9.18 56.80
C GLN A 34 42.71 -9.90 56.20
N ARG A 35 42.57 -9.94 54.87
CA ARG A 35 41.48 -10.65 54.20
C ARG A 35 41.46 -12.15 54.56
N ILE A 36 42.61 -12.81 54.54
CA ILE A 36 42.73 -14.25 54.89
C ILE A 36 42.39 -14.50 56.35
N MET A 37 42.84 -13.62 57.25
CA MET A 37 42.54 -13.73 58.69
C MET A 37 41.06 -13.47 58.99
N GLU A 38 40.44 -12.50 58.31
CA GLU A 38 39.00 -12.25 58.38
C GLU A 38 38.17 -13.41 57.81
N GLU A 39 38.59 -13.98 56.67
CA GLU A 39 37.95 -15.16 56.08
C GLU A 39 38.09 -16.43 56.93
N ARG A 40 39.13 -16.51 57.76
CA ARG A 40 39.35 -17.56 58.77
C ARG A 40 38.53 -17.33 60.05
N GLY A 41 38.21 -16.07 60.35
CA GLY A 41 37.30 -15.68 61.45
C GLY A 41 35.81 -15.84 61.13
N LYS A 42 35.44 -15.92 59.85
CA LYS A 42 34.07 -16.24 59.41
C LYS A 42 33.79 -17.73 59.65
N SER A 43 32.82 -18.04 60.52
CA SER A 43 32.38 -19.41 60.75
C SER A 43 31.88 -20.04 59.45
N SER A 44 32.06 -21.35 59.28
CA SER A 44 31.44 -22.09 58.18
C SER A 44 29.92 -21.91 58.13
N GLU A 45 29.31 -21.62 59.27
CA GLU A 45 27.88 -21.34 59.43
C GLU A 45 27.51 -19.98 58.83
N ASP A 46 28.35 -18.95 58.97
CA ASP A 46 28.12 -17.62 58.39
C ASP A 46 28.21 -17.65 56.86
N LYS A 47 29.17 -18.41 56.32
CA LYS A 47 29.31 -18.60 54.86
C LYS A 47 28.12 -19.35 54.26
N GLN A 48 27.60 -20.36 54.96
CA GLN A 48 26.39 -21.07 54.54
C GLN A 48 25.14 -20.19 54.65
N ALA A 49 25.03 -19.38 55.70
CA ALA A 49 23.93 -18.43 55.87
C ALA A 49 23.94 -17.34 54.80
N GLU A 50 25.11 -16.84 54.41
CA GLU A 50 25.27 -15.85 53.33
C GLU A 50 24.88 -16.43 51.97
N GLN A 51 25.35 -17.64 51.64
CA GLN A 51 24.96 -18.35 50.41
C GLN A 51 23.46 -18.65 50.36
N ALA A 52 22.85 -19.08 51.48
CA ALA A 52 21.42 -19.35 51.55
C ALA A 52 20.58 -18.07 51.36
N ARG A 53 21.04 -16.93 51.88
CA ARG A 53 20.39 -15.62 51.67
C ARG A 53 20.52 -15.16 50.23
N GLU A 54 21.69 -15.31 49.61
CA GLU A 54 21.90 -14.96 48.21
C GLU A 54 21.05 -15.82 47.28
N GLU A 55 20.97 -17.13 47.51
CA GLU A 55 20.12 -18.03 46.73
C GLU A 55 18.64 -17.74 46.93
N ALA A 56 18.20 -17.43 48.15
CA ALA A 56 16.83 -17.00 48.42
C ALA A 56 16.47 -15.72 47.67
N GLN A 57 17.37 -14.72 47.66
CA GLN A 57 17.19 -13.48 46.89
C GLN A 57 17.14 -13.73 45.38
N ARG A 58 18.00 -14.62 44.86
CA ARG A 58 17.98 -15.00 43.43
C ARG A 58 16.67 -15.66 43.04
N ARG A 59 16.18 -16.60 43.85
CA ARG A 59 14.88 -17.26 43.62
C ARG A 59 13.71 -16.27 43.71
N GLU A 60 13.73 -15.35 44.67
CA GLU A 60 12.70 -14.31 44.79
C GLU A 60 12.72 -13.36 43.57
N ALA A 61 13.91 -12.95 43.11
CA ALA A 61 14.06 -12.13 41.92
C ALA A 61 13.56 -12.84 40.65
N GLU A 62 13.84 -14.14 40.50
CA GLU A 62 13.35 -14.95 39.38
C GLU A 62 11.82 -15.08 39.41
N ILE A 63 11.23 -15.33 40.58
CA ILE A 63 9.76 -15.38 40.75
C ILE A 63 9.15 -14.03 40.37
N ARG A 64 9.70 -12.93 40.86
CA ARG A 64 9.22 -11.57 40.54
C ARG A 64 9.33 -11.28 39.04
N GLN A 65 10.45 -11.64 38.41
CA GLN A 65 10.64 -11.44 36.97
C GLN A 65 9.64 -12.26 36.15
N ARG A 66 9.38 -13.52 36.56
CA ARG A 66 8.40 -14.37 35.90
C ARG A 66 6.99 -13.78 36.02
N GLN A 67 6.59 -13.35 37.22
CA GLN A 67 5.31 -12.68 37.43
C GLN A 67 5.16 -11.42 36.56
N GLN A 68 6.21 -10.60 36.45
CA GLN A 68 6.19 -9.42 35.59
C GLN A 68 6.00 -9.78 34.12
N ARG A 69 6.69 -10.82 33.62
CA ARG A 69 6.52 -11.30 32.25
C ARG A 69 5.12 -11.85 32.00
N ASP A 70 4.60 -12.64 32.94
CA ASP A 70 3.26 -13.22 32.83
C ASP A 70 2.19 -12.11 32.83
N HIS A 71 2.34 -11.08 33.67
CA HIS A 71 1.46 -9.91 33.65
C HIS A 71 1.56 -9.12 32.35
N GLN A 72 2.78 -8.88 31.84
CA GLN A 72 2.95 -8.18 30.56
C GLN A 72 2.29 -8.96 29.41
N LYS A 73 2.45 -10.28 29.40
CA LYS A 73 1.82 -11.13 28.39
C LYS A 73 0.30 -11.04 28.46
N GLN A 74 -0.29 -11.09 29.65
CA GLN A 74 -1.73 -10.93 29.83
C GLN A 74 -2.23 -9.56 29.34
N THR A 75 -1.47 -8.49 29.58
CA THR A 75 -1.84 -7.16 29.07
C THR A 75 -1.75 -7.09 27.55
N ASP A 76 -0.72 -7.69 26.95
CA ASP A 76 -0.54 -7.70 25.50
C ASP A 76 -1.65 -8.51 24.82
N ASP A 77 -2.04 -9.64 25.39
CA ASP A 77 -3.14 -10.48 24.90
C ASP A 77 -4.47 -9.69 24.95
N LEU A 78 -4.76 -8.98 26.06
CA LEU A 78 -5.97 -8.14 26.17
C LEU A 78 -5.98 -6.97 25.17
N VAL A 79 -4.83 -6.34 24.95
CA VAL A 79 -4.70 -5.26 23.96
C VAL A 79 -4.92 -5.80 22.54
N ALA A 80 -4.38 -6.98 22.23
CA ALA A 80 -4.60 -7.61 20.93
C ALA A 80 -6.08 -7.90 20.67
N ASP A 81 -6.79 -8.44 21.67
CA ASP A 81 -8.23 -8.70 21.59
C ASP A 81 -9.04 -7.40 21.42
N GLU A 82 -8.71 -6.35 22.15
CA GLU A 82 -9.36 -5.03 22.03
C GLU A 82 -9.14 -4.43 20.64
N VAL A 83 -7.91 -4.49 20.12
CA VAL A 83 -7.57 -4.00 18.78
C VAL A 83 -8.31 -4.79 17.72
N ALA A 84 -8.37 -6.12 17.84
CA ALA A 84 -9.11 -6.98 16.93
C ALA A 84 -10.62 -6.66 16.94
N ALA A 85 -11.21 -6.48 18.13
CA ALA A 85 -12.62 -6.11 18.28
C ALA A 85 -12.91 -4.73 17.65
N ARG A 86 -12.04 -3.74 17.90
CA ARG A 86 -12.16 -2.41 17.27
C ARG A 86 -12.02 -2.46 15.76
N ALA A 87 -11.11 -3.27 15.23
CA ALA A 87 -10.94 -3.45 13.80
C ALA A 87 -12.18 -4.09 13.16
N ALA A 88 -12.78 -5.08 13.82
CA ALA A 88 -14.01 -5.71 13.36
C ALA A 88 -15.18 -4.72 13.29
N VAL A 89 -15.36 -3.88 14.32
CA VAL A 89 -16.40 -2.84 14.35
C VAL A 89 -16.20 -1.81 13.23
N ARG A 90 -14.99 -1.30 13.06
CA ARG A 90 -14.70 -0.34 11.97
C ARG A 90 -14.95 -0.94 10.60
N TYR A 91 -14.57 -2.20 10.41
CA TYR A 91 -14.81 -2.88 9.14
C TYR A 91 -16.31 -3.05 8.85
N SER A 92 -17.14 -3.38 9.85
CA SER A 92 -18.59 -3.42 9.66
C SER A 92 -19.18 -2.05 9.37
N GLU A 93 -18.74 -1.01 10.07
CA GLU A 93 -19.17 0.38 9.81
C GLU A 93 -18.83 0.81 8.38
N ASP A 94 -17.60 0.54 7.93
CA ASP A 94 -17.16 0.86 6.56
C ASP A 94 -17.99 0.11 5.50
N GLN A 95 -18.35 -1.16 5.77
CA GLN A 95 -19.25 -1.92 4.89
C GLN A 95 -20.65 -1.33 4.83
N GLU A 96 -21.23 -0.95 5.97
CA GLU A 96 -22.54 -0.30 6.05
C GLU A 96 -22.57 1.03 5.27
N TRP A 97 -21.54 1.86 5.44
CA TRP A 97 -21.41 3.11 4.69
C TRP A 97 -21.31 2.87 3.18
N THR A 98 -20.49 1.90 2.78
CA THR A 98 -20.32 1.54 1.37
C THR A 98 -21.64 1.04 0.76
N GLN A 99 -22.40 0.23 1.49
CA GLN A 99 -23.71 -0.27 1.06
C GLN A 99 -24.75 0.85 0.94
N MET A 100 -24.81 1.76 1.92
CA MET A 100 -25.72 2.92 1.82
C MET A 100 -25.39 3.81 0.62
N GLU A 101 -24.10 4.01 0.32
CA GLU A 101 -23.69 4.77 -0.86
C GLU A 101 -24.07 4.04 -2.16
N SER A 102 -23.89 2.72 -2.24
CA SER A 102 -24.18 1.93 -3.44
C SER A 102 -25.67 1.72 -3.71
N ASP A 103 -26.45 1.45 -2.68
CA ASP A 103 -27.81 0.93 -2.85
C ASP A 103 -28.87 2.05 -2.82
N GLU A 104 -28.68 3.05 -1.96
CA GLU A 104 -29.68 4.10 -1.77
C GLU A 104 -29.33 5.38 -2.55
N LEU A 105 -28.07 5.79 -2.50
CA LEU A 105 -27.64 7.09 -3.02
C LEU A 105 -27.20 7.03 -4.48
N ALA A 106 -26.54 5.95 -4.93
CA ALA A 106 -26.05 5.88 -6.30
C ALA A 106 -27.18 5.83 -7.36
N PRO A 107 -28.25 5.02 -7.22
CA PRO A 107 -29.29 4.95 -8.25
C PRO A 107 -30.13 6.23 -8.32
N THR A 108 -30.42 6.84 -7.17
CA THR A 108 -31.16 8.10 -7.07
C THR A 108 -30.36 9.26 -7.66
N LYS A 109 -29.06 9.36 -7.33
CA LYS A 109 -28.13 10.33 -7.94
C LYS A 109 -28.04 10.17 -9.45
N VAL A 110 -27.90 8.95 -9.96
CA VAL A 110 -27.84 8.68 -11.40
C VAL A 110 -29.15 9.10 -12.09
N LYS A 111 -30.31 8.81 -11.47
CA LYS A 111 -31.62 9.22 -12.00
C LYS A 111 -31.75 10.74 -12.07
N ILE A 112 -31.33 11.46 -11.01
CA ILE A 112 -31.35 12.92 -10.98
C ILE A 112 -30.42 13.49 -12.05
N MET A 113 -29.18 13.00 -12.17
CA MET A 113 -28.25 13.48 -13.20
C MET A 113 -28.79 13.27 -14.61
N ARG A 114 -29.44 12.12 -14.88
CA ARG A 114 -30.11 11.89 -16.17
C ARG A 114 -31.25 12.88 -16.42
N GLN A 115 -32.08 13.15 -15.40
CA GLN A 115 -33.16 14.13 -15.51
C GLN A 115 -32.62 15.54 -15.79
N VAL A 116 -31.58 15.97 -15.07
CA VAL A 116 -30.92 17.26 -15.29
C VAL A 116 -30.34 17.34 -16.70
N ALA A 117 -29.66 16.30 -17.17
CA ALA A 117 -29.10 16.27 -18.52
C ALA A 117 -30.20 16.40 -19.60
N VAL A 118 -31.35 15.75 -19.42
CA VAL A 118 -32.49 15.87 -20.34
C VAL A 118 -33.07 17.28 -20.32
N LEU A 119 -33.28 17.87 -19.14
CA LEU A 119 -33.81 19.23 -19.01
C LEU A 119 -32.85 20.27 -19.61
N GLU A 120 -31.55 20.12 -19.38
CA GLU A 120 -30.54 20.99 -19.99
C GLU A 120 -30.51 20.86 -21.51
N ALA A 121 -30.62 19.63 -22.04
CA ALA A 121 -30.68 19.42 -23.48
C ALA A 121 -31.92 20.07 -24.10
N GLN A 122 -33.09 19.95 -23.44
CA GLN A 122 -34.31 20.62 -23.86
C GLN A 122 -34.16 22.14 -23.84
N ARG A 123 -33.64 22.71 -22.75
CA ARG A 123 -33.37 24.14 -22.63
C ARG A 123 -32.44 24.64 -23.73
N ARG A 124 -31.33 23.95 -24.01
CA ARG A 124 -30.41 24.30 -25.09
C ARG A 124 -31.08 24.23 -26.47
N ALA A 125 -31.91 23.22 -26.69
CA ALA A 125 -32.66 23.08 -27.94
C ALA A 125 -33.70 24.21 -28.13
N GLU A 126 -34.35 24.65 -27.05
CA GLU A 126 -35.26 25.80 -27.06
C GLU A 126 -34.53 27.12 -27.28
N GLU A 127 -33.42 27.36 -26.58
CA GLU A 127 -32.56 28.53 -26.80
C GLU A 127 -32.05 28.58 -28.25
N THR A 128 -31.66 27.44 -28.80
CA THR A 128 -31.20 27.35 -30.20
C THR A 128 -32.34 27.65 -31.17
N ARG A 129 -33.55 27.10 -30.94
CA ARG A 129 -34.74 27.41 -31.76
C ARG A 129 -35.08 28.89 -31.70
N ARG A 130 -35.01 29.51 -30.53
CA ARG A 130 -35.27 30.95 -30.37
C ARG A 130 -34.25 31.79 -31.14
N ARG A 131 -32.96 31.48 -31.00
CA ARG A 131 -31.91 32.17 -31.76
C ARG A 131 -32.08 32.03 -33.27
N GLN A 132 -32.38 30.81 -33.74
CA GLN A 132 -32.67 30.58 -35.16
C GLN A 132 -33.87 31.40 -35.65
N ALA A 133 -34.93 31.50 -34.86
CA ALA A 133 -36.10 32.32 -35.20
C ALA A 133 -35.73 33.82 -35.26
N GLU A 134 -34.92 34.31 -34.31
CA GLU A 134 -34.44 35.70 -34.28
C GLU A 134 -33.51 36.00 -35.48
N GLU A 135 -32.60 35.08 -35.83
CA GLU A 135 -31.71 35.18 -36.99
C GLU A 135 -32.49 35.17 -38.32
N LEU A 136 -33.47 34.27 -38.46
CA LEU A 136 -34.34 34.22 -39.64
C LEU A 136 -35.17 35.49 -39.78
N ALA A 137 -35.71 36.02 -38.68
CA ALA A 137 -36.46 37.27 -38.69
C ALA A 137 -35.57 38.46 -39.07
N ALA A 138 -34.36 38.54 -38.53
CA ALA A 138 -33.38 39.57 -38.89
C ALA A 138 -32.97 39.48 -40.38
N TYR A 139 -32.76 38.25 -40.88
CA TYR A 139 -32.46 38.00 -42.28
C TYR A 139 -33.62 38.43 -43.21
N GLN A 140 -34.86 38.07 -42.86
CA GLN A 140 -36.03 38.50 -43.62
C GLN A 140 -36.21 40.02 -43.61
N ALA A 141 -36.05 40.67 -42.47
CA ALA A 141 -36.12 42.13 -42.35
C ALA A 141 -35.05 42.82 -43.22
N LYS A 142 -33.83 42.27 -43.25
CA LYS A 142 -32.75 42.75 -44.12
C LYS A 142 -33.08 42.60 -45.60
N LEU A 143 -33.69 41.48 -46.01
CA LEU A 143 -34.13 41.30 -47.39
C LEU A 143 -35.23 42.29 -47.77
N GLN A 144 -36.20 42.54 -46.87
CA GLN A 144 -37.32 43.45 -47.14
C GLN A 144 -36.87 44.91 -47.33
N SER A 145 -35.80 45.35 -46.67
CA SER A 145 -35.29 46.72 -46.79
C SER A 145 -34.44 46.97 -48.04
N MET A 146 -34.01 45.91 -48.75
CA MET A 146 -33.21 46.01 -49.98
C MET A 146 -34.08 46.17 -51.24
N THR A 147 -33.54 46.79 -52.29
CA THR A 147 -34.14 46.79 -53.63
C THR A 147 -33.96 45.44 -54.33
N GLU A 148 -34.71 45.17 -55.41
CA GLU A 148 -34.66 43.88 -56.12
C GLU A 148 -33.27 43.52 -56.64
N GLU A 149 -32.55 44.49 -57.22
CA GLU A 149 -31.18 44.31 -57.72
C GLU A 149 -30.19 44.01 -56.57
N GLN A 150 -30.34 44.69 -55.44
CA GLN A 150 -29.50 44.46 -54.24
C GLN A 150 -29.79 43.11 -53.59
N ARG A 151 -31.06 42.68 -53.57
CA ARG A 151 -31.44 41.33 -53.08
C ARG A 151 -30.82 40.24 -53.93
N ALA A 152 -30.84 40.39 -55.26
CA ALA A 152 -30.25 39.39 -56.16
C ALA A 152 -28.74 39.24 -55.93
N ALA A 153 -28.00 40.35 -55.82
CA ALA A 153 -26.57 40.32 -55.51
C ALA A 153 -26.28 39.71 -54.13
N PHE A 154 -27.05 40.08 -53.11
CA PHE A 154 -26.89 39.56 -51.74
C PHE A 154 -27.16 38.04 -51.65
N LEU A 155 -28.17 37.53 -52.35
CA LEU A 155 -28.46 36.09 -52.39
C LEU A 155 -27.36 35.27 -53.07
N VAL A 156 -26.71 35.81 -54.11
CA VAL A 156 -25.56 35.16 -54.75
C VAL A 156 -24.36 35.13 -53.80
N GLU A 157 -24.07 36.23 -53.12
CA GLU A 157 -22.98 36.29 -52.14
C GLU A 157 -23.19 35.33 -50.96
N GLU A 158 -24.40 35.25 -50.41
CA GLU A 158 -24.72 34.31 -49.33
C GLU A 158 -24.64 32.85 -49.78
N ARG A 159 -25.07 32.54 -51.02
CA ARG A 159 -24.89 31.21 -51.62
C ARG A 159 -23.41 30.82 -51.73
N ASP A 160 -22.55 31.75 -52.15
CA ASP A 160 -21.12 31.46 -52.29
C ASP A 160 -20.41 31.37 -50.93
N LYS A 161 -20.87 32.13 -49.92
CA LYS A 161 -20.43 31.95 -48.52
C LYS A 161 -20.87 30.61 -47.96
N GLU A 162 -22.09 30.18 -48.23
CA GLU A 162 -22.60 28.87 -47.80
C GLU A 162 -21.78 27.73 -48.41
N LYS A 163 -21.49 27.79 -49.73
CA LYS A 163 -20.62 26.80 -50.40
C LYS A 163 -19.24 26.70 -49.75
N LYS A 164 -18.61 27.84 -49.44
CA LYS A 164 -17.31 27.82 -48.73
C LYS A 164 -17.42 27.20 -47.34
N ARG A 165 -18.47 27.54 -46.59
CA ARG A 165 -18.70 26.93 -45.25
C ARG A 165 -18.91 25.42 -45.35
N THR A 166 -19.66 24.93 -46.33
CA THR A 166 -19.88 23.49 -46.50
C THR A 166 -18.59 22.79 -46.91
N GLU A 167 -17.80 23.37 -47.81
CA GLU A 167 -16.47 22.88 -48.18
C GLU A 167 -15.53 22.81 -46.96
N ASP A 168 -15.52 23.84 -46.10
CA ASP A 168 -14.73 23.86 -44.87
C ASP A 168 -15.17 22.79 -43.86
N ILE A 169 -16.48 22.58 -43.69
CA ILE A 169 -17.03 21.54 -42.81
C ILE A 169 -16.59 20.17 -43.33
N VAL A 170 -16.79 19.88 -44.61
CA VAL A 170 -16.39 18.59 -45.23
C VAL A 170 -14.90 18.36 -45.05
N ALA A 171 -14.04 19.37 -45.32
CA ALA A 171 -12.60 19.24 -45.12
C ALA A 171 -12.23 18.99 -43.64
N SER A 172 -12.98 19.57 -42.70
CA SER A 172 -12.77 19.35 -41.27
C SER A 172 -13.20 17.95 -40.82
N GLU A 173 -14.31 17.45 -41.36
CA GLU A 173 -14.83 16.11 -41.07
C GLU A 173 -13.93 15.03 -41.69
N GLU A 174 -13.44 15.22 -42.90
CA GLU A 174 -12.46 14.34 -43.54
C GLU A 174 -11.18 14.23 -42.70
N LYS A 175 -10.65 15.36 -42.19
CA LYS A 175 -9.51 15.36 -41.27
C LYS A 175 -9.82 14.61 -39.97
N ARG A 176 -11.02 14.76 -39.42
CA ARG A 176 -11.45 14.06 -38.20
C ARG A 176 -11.55 12.55 -38.45
N MET A 177 -12.20 12.14 -39.53
CA MET A 177 -12.34 10.73 -39.93
C MET A 177 -10.99 10.08 -40.22
N GLU A 178 -10.08 10.81 -40.86
CA GLU A 178 -8.71 10.33 -41.11
C GLU A 178 -7.93 10.11 -39.81
N ARG A 179 -8.05 11.02 -38.83
CA ARG A 179 -7.47 10.82 -37.49
C ARG A 179 -8.08 9.60 -36.80
N GLU A 180 -9.39 9.42 -36.90
CA GLU A 180 -10.09 8.28 -36.31
C GLU A 180 -9.66 6.95 -36.94
N ARG A 181 -9.56 6.89 -38.28
CA ARG A 181 -9.02 5.74 -39.00
C ARG A 181 -7.60 5.39 -38.55
N ARG A 182 -6.72 6.39 -38.33
CA ARG A 182 -5.37 6.15 -37.79
C ARG A 182 -5.39 5.60 -36.37
N ARG A 183 -6.27 6.12 -35.50
CA ARG A 183 -6.45 5.60 -34.15
C ARG A 183 -6.93 4.15 -34.19
N GLU A 184 -7.90 3.85 -35.04
CA GLU A 184 -8.45 2.50 -35.20
C GLU A 184 -7.40 1.53 -35.75
N ALA A 185 -6.65 1.91 -36.79
CA ALA A 185 -5.55 1.10 -37.33
C ALA A 185 -4.50 0.78 -36.26
N ARG A 186 -4.15 1.74 -35.40
CA ARG A 186 -3.24 1.51 -34.25
C ARG A 186 -3.83 0.55 -33.22
N ARG A 187 -5.13 0.67 -32.91
CA ARG A 187 -5.82 -0.28 -32.01
C ARG A 187 -5.85 -1.68 -32.60
N GLN A 188 -6.13 -1.81 -33.89
CA GLN A 188 -6.13 -3.09 -34.60
C GLN A 188 -4.73 -3.72 -34.61
N ALA A 189 -3.69 -2.94 -34.93
CA ALA A 189 -2.30 -3.42 -34.87
C ALA A 189 -1.88 -3.87 -33.46
N ARG A 190 -2.31 -3.17 -32.40
CA ARG A 190 -2.08 -3.60 -31.00
C ARG A 190 -2.80 -4.91 -30.69
N LYS A 191 -4.07 -5.05 -31.09
CA LYS A 191 -4.86 -6.29 -30.92
C LYS A 191 -4.25 -7.47 -31.69
N GLU A 192 -3.76 -7.23 -32.90
CA GLU A 192 -3.08 -8.25 -33.71
C GLU A 192 -1.75 -8.69 -33.07
N ARG A 193 -0.95 -7.76 -32.54
CA ARG A 193 0.27 -8.10 -31.78
C ARG A 193 -0.03 -8.93 -30.54
N LEU A 194 -1.08 -8.58 -29.78
CA LEU A 194 -1.49 -9.35 -28.60
C LEU A 194 -1.92 -10.77 -28.99
N ARG A 195 -2.74 -10.93 -30.03
CA ARG A 195 -3.15 -12.25 -30.54
C ARG A 195 -1.96 -13.09 -31.05
N ASN A 196 -1.01 -12.46 -31.74
CA ASN A 196 0.17 -13.17 -32.23
C ASN A 196 1.14 -13.53 -31.09
N ASN A 197 1.22 -12.73 -30.02
CA ASN A 197 2.00 -13.10 -28.82
C ASN A 197 1.32 -14.20 -28.00
N GLU A 198 -0.02 -14.24 -27.93
CA GLU A 198 -0.75 -15.35 -27.32
C GLU A 198 -0.50 -16.67 -28.07
N ASN A 199 -0.35 -16.63 -29.40
CA ASN A 199 0.01 -17.80 -30.21
C ASN A 199 1.51 -18.15 -30.19
N ALA A 200 2.38 -17.24 -29.74
CA ALA A 200 3.83 -17.49 -29.63
C ALA A 200 4.21 -18.15 -28.29
N ASP A 201 3.48 -17.84 -27.22
CA ASP A 201 3.65 -18.48 -25.90
C ASP A 201 3.21 -19.97 -25.88
N ASP A 202 2.47 -20.46 -26.89
CA ASP A 202 2.07 -21.87 -27.05
C ASP A 202 3.08 -22.72 -27.85
N LEU A 203 4.16 -22.12 -28.36
CA LEU A 203 5.21 -22.83 -29.12
C LEU A 203 6.57 -22.90 -28.39
N VAL A 204 6.64 -22.46 -27.13
CA VAL A 204 7.84 -22.58 -26.28
C VAL A 204 7.48 -23.34 -25.00
N SER A 205 7.06 -24.60 -25.14
CA SER A 205 6.96 -25.55 -24.03
C SER A 205 7.35 -26.95 -24.48
N SER A 206 8.59 -27.12 -24.91
CA SER A 206 9.30 -28.40 -24.78
C SER A 206 10.81 -28.17 -24.86
N ASP A 207 11.41 -27.73 -23.76
CA ASP A 207 12.56 -28.45 -23.22
C ASP A 207 12.89 -27.94 -21.81
N GLU A 208 13.33 -28.89 -20.99
CA GLU A 208 13.61 -28.81 -19.57
C GLU A 208 14.75 -27.83 -19.26
N ASP A 209 14.60 -26.97 -18.24
CA ASP A 209 15.53 -26.94 -17.11
C ASP A 209 15.12 -25.94 -16.01
N GLU A 210 15.36 -26.37 -14.78
CA GLU A 210 14.94 -25.75 -13.53
C GLU A 210 15.52 -24.35 -13.27
N ALA A 211 14.66 -23.35 -13.03
CA ALA A 211 14.91 -22.32 -12.01
C ALA A 211 13.61 -21.61 -11.62
N LYS A 212 13.17 -21.83 -10.37
CA LYS A 212 12.08 -21.08 -9.73
C LYS A 212 12.43 -19.60 -9.62
N VAL A 213 11.75 -18.73 -10.38
CA VAL A 213 11.46 -17.36 -9.95
C VAL A 213 10.00 -17.02 -10.31
N LYS A 214 9.18 -16.84 -9.28
CA LYS A 214 7.81 -16.33 -9.38
C LYS A 214 7.84 -14.86 -9.81
N ASP A 215 7.68 -14.58 -11.11
CA ASP A 215 7.41 -13.22 -11.61
C ASP A 215 6.14 -13.16 -12.46
N GLY A 216 5.03 -13.61 -11.87
CA GLY A 216 3.71 -13.65 -12.51
C GLY A 216 2.84 -12.40 -12.29
N LYS A 217 3.39 -11.17 -12.23
CA LYS A 217 2.59 -9.95 -11.97
C LYS A 217 2.94 -8.70 -12.81
N LYS A 218 3.73 -8.82 -13.89
CA LYS A 218 4.07 -7.67 -14.76
C LYS A 218 3.16 -7.47 -15.99
N LYS A 219 2.58 -8.53 -16.57
CA LYS A 219 1.78 -8.43 -17.82
C LYS A 219 0.55 -7.49 -17.73
N GLY A 220 -0.06 -7.34 -16.55
CA GLY A 220 -1.24 -6.46 -16.38
C GLY A 220 -0.91 -4.98 -16.13
N LYS A 221 0.30 -4.65 -15.68
CA LYS A 221 0.69 -3.28 -15.35
C LYS A 221 1.23 -2.50 -16.55
N GLU A 222 1.88 -3.16 -17.50
CA GLU A 222 2.33 -2.52 -18.75
C GLU A 222 1.16 -2.01 -19.59
N ALA A 223 0.08 -2.80 -19.71
CA ALA A 223 -1.12 -2.37 -20.45
C ALA A 223 -1.78 -1.09 -19.86
N ALA A 224 -1.76 -0.94 -18.53
CA ALA A 224 -2.32 0.22 -17.83
C ALA A 224 -1.40 1.46 -17.90
N ILE A 225 -0.07 1.24 -17.94
CA ILE A 225 0.91 2.33 -18.09
C ILE A 225 0.88 2.88 -19.52
N ASP A 226 0.75 2.02 -20.53
CA ASP A 226 0.64 2.43 -21.94
C ASP A 226 -0.65 3.21 -22.25
N GLU A 227 -1.74 2.95 -21.51
CA GLU A 227 -3.01 3.67 -21.64
C GLU A 227 -2.93 5.07 -20.98
N LEU A 228 -2.17 5.20 -19.89
CA LEU A 228 -1.89 6.48 -19.23
C LEU A 228 -0.91 7.36 -20.01
N GLU A 229 0.15 6.79 -20.59
CA GLU A 229 1.10 7.54 -21.44
C GLU A 229 0.42 8.05 -22.73
N PHE A 230 -0.50 7.29 -23.32
CA PHE A 230 -1.24 7.70 -24.51
C PHE A 230 -2.17 8.90 -24.23
N ASN A 231 -2.91 8.87 -23.11
CA ASN A 231 -3.75 9.99 -22.69
C ASN A 231 -2.94 11.26 -22.42
N LEU A 232 -1.71 11.12 -21.93
CA LEU A 232 -0.80 12.25 -21.73
C LEU A 232 -0.34 12.83 -23.06
N HIS A 233 0.04 11.98 -24.03
CA HIS A 233 0.55 12.45 -25.33
C HIS A 233 -0.55 13.10 -26.20
N GLU A 234 -1.81 12.71 -26.05
CA GLU A 234 -2.96 13.32 -26.75
C GLU A 234 -3.43 14.65 -26.14
N LYS A 235 -3.11 14.93 -24.88
CA LYS A 235 -3.49 16.18 -24.20
C LYS A 235 -2.55 17.35 -24.54
N TYR A 236 -1.36 17.06 -25.02
CA TYR A 236 -0.29 18.04 -25.24
C TYR A 236 0.15 18.16 -26.72
N LEU A 237 -0.66 17.66 -27.67
CA LEU A 237 -0.53 17.83 -29.13
C LEU A 237 -1.84 18.32 -29.75
#